data_AF-A0AAD5DET4-F1
#
_entry.id   AF-A0AAD5DET4-F1
#
_cell.length_a   1.000
_cell.length_b   1.000
_cell.length_c   1.000
_cell.angle_alpha   90.00
_cell.angle_beta   90.00
_cell.angle_gamma   90.00
#
_symmetry.space_group_name_H-M   'P 1'
#
loop_
_entity.id
_entity.type
_entity.pdbx_description
1 polymer ?
#
loop_
_entity_poly.entity_id
_entity_poly.type
_entity_poly.pdbx_seq_one_letter_code
_entity_poly.pdbx_strand_id
1 'polypeptide(L)'
;MCRAALLTCGLLLLAAAAQGAGLPPFLGAGGSLTAHPKGCAAGTVWYSAEAWWRRELAPVPDAARDFGHLHNEACWPHLLTLSAPTQFVQTSLAHQNPGRTIRLGVQAIDGVRAPGAVGDGCPEISDDEHGIGLACKQLRPTDNRTAWRCLATGGTIAQASVDPATTPPTCKWSDSLIVSPAVLATSGLHRMRTRVVMDQPSDVVSAGPPKRLRHMRALFSGPLVINNGGSPLAGRVQDPNENNIKGVGWGTGTNYSATQLWGPPKLPLGGLWRPWVRMDRGSATSVPLARHQALIDANFHMDQQGTVLRNASGAWSGQLSINTATLAPGWHKLTLQGKAKDPATGATNTGSLAVQFEVAGPSPAKCGVPIQTHAAADSTLFATKVTIIRAAGGTPTVTVKPNAKSGAALQLAAPTSVTTPRAGGGSRQVETASYARLSFDLGWLAPGTDLSGASLWVYVAKGSPGSGTATLVALDGDSLGADGLPSPAARLGQAALTAASTGTWVQLALAPAKVAAKLATAGKKLNLALTLAAGSPGGFVLAASASKGAPLLLLTPAC
;
A
#
# COMPACT_ATOMS: atom_id res chain seq x y z
N MET A 1 44.86 -11.64 40.55
CA MET A 1 43.71 -12.50 40.21
C MET A 1 42.66 -11.61 39.54
N CYS A 2 42.87 -11.15 38.30
CA CYS A 2 42.47 -11.75 37.01
C CYS A 2 40.96 -12.01 36.83
N ARG A 3 40.33 -11.11 36.05
CA ARG A 3 39.14 -11.25 35.16
C ARG A 3 37.76 -11.35 35.84
N ALA A 4 36.68 -10.75 35.34
CA ALA A 4 36.38 -10.29 33.98
C ALA A 4 35.38 -9.11 33.96
N ALA A 5 35.74 -8.08 33.18
CA ALA A 5 34.81 -7.21 32.50
C ALA A 5 34.39 -7.88 31.19
N LEU A 6 33.09 -7.97 30.88
CA LEU A 6 32.52 -8.20 29.54
C LEU A 6 30.99 -8.36 29.67
N LEU A 7 30.21 -7.37 29.24
CA LEU A 7 28.97 -7.60 28.46
C LEU A 7 28.46 -6.28 27.82
N THR A 8 29.30 -5.68 26.98
CA THR A 8 28.88 -4.72 25.95
C THR A 8 29.09 -5.40 24.60
N CYS A 9 28.13 -6.21 24.16
CA CYS A 9 28.03 -6.66 22.77
C CYS A 9 26.66 -7.32 22.55
N GLY A 10 25.82 -6.73 21.71
CA GLY A 10 24.52 -7.32 21.39
C GLY A 10 23.50 -6.41 20.71
N LEU A 11 23.90 -5.32 20.04
CA LEU A 11 23.03 -4.67 19.06
C LEU A 11 23.15 -5.45 17.74
N LEU A 12 22.56 -6.65 17.69
CA LEU A 12 22.41 -7.43 16.47
C LEU A 12 21.31 -6.78 15.63
N LEU A 13 21.68 -6.17 14.51
CA LEU A 13 20.75 -5.84 13.43
C LEU A 13 20.01 -7.11 13.01
N LEU A 14 18.71 -7.18 13.30
CA LEU A 14 17.80 -8.11 12.65
C LEU A 14 17.64 -7.70 11.18
N ALA A 15 18.53 -8.20 10.34
CA ALA A 15 18.22 -8.43 8.94
C ALA A 15 17.23 -9.59 8.89
N ALA A 16 15.93 -9.28 8.83
CA ALA A 16 14.93 -10.28 8.48
C ALA A 16 15.30 -10.85 7.10
N ALA A 17 15.83 -12.06 7.06
CA ALA A 17 16.05 -12.80 5.82
C ALA A 17 14.68 -13.22 5.28
N ALA A 18 14.00 -12.28 4.62
CA ALA A 18 12.87 -12.57 3.76
C ALA A 18 13.39 -13.33 2.53
N GLN A 19 13.59 -14.65 2.67
CA GLN A 19 13.87 -15.51 1.53
C GLN A 19 12.57 -15.75 0.75
N GLY A 20 12.62 -15.51 -0.57
CA GLY A 20 11.81 -16.30 -1.51
C GLY A 20 10.74 -15.59 -2.36
N ALA A 21 10.72 -14.28 -2.41
CA ALA A 21 10.32 -13.56 -3.61
C ALA A 21 11.30 -12.40 -3.70
N GLY A 22 12.42 -12.62 -4.42
CA GLY A 22 13.47 -11.62 -4.53
C GLY A 22 12.83 -10.27 -4.81
N LEU A 23 13.07 -9.31 -3.91
CA LEU A 23 12.80 -7.92 -4.23
C LEU A 23 13.36 -7.70 -5.64
N PRO A 24 12.58 -7.14 -6.56
CA PRO A 24 12.98 -7.11 -7.96
C PRO A 24 14.40 -6.53 -8.11
N PRO A 25 15.21 -7.04 -9.06
CA PRO A 25 16.67 -6.82 -9.10
C PRO A 25 17.13 -5.36 -8.97
N PHE A 26 16.28 -4.41 -9.38
CA PHE A 26 16.51 -2.98 -9.24
C PHE A 26 16.56 -2.47 -7.79
N LEU A 27 16.00 -3.20 -6.81
CA LEU A 27 16.17 -2.89 -5.38
C LEU A 27 17.51 -3.39 -4.82
N GLY A 28 18.21 -4.26 -5.56
CA GLY A 28 19.55 -4.74 -5.22
C GLY A 28 20.69 -3.97 -5.90
N ALA A 29 20.40 -3.16 -6.93
CA ALA A 29 21.40 -2.43 -7.71
C ALA A 29 21.71 -1.04 -7.11
N GLY A 30 22.36 -1.00 -5.94
CA GLY A 30 23.16 0.15 -5.48
C GLY A 30 22.45 1.43 -5.01
N GLY A 31 21.16 1.61 -5.30
CA GLY A 31 20.38 2.74 -4.78
C GLY A 31 19.89 2.49 -3.34
N SER A 32 20.53 3.09 -2.33
CA SER A 32 19.94 3.12 -0.98
C SER A 32 18.79 4.13 -0.97
N LEU A 33 17.57 3.65 -0.71
CA LEU A 33 16.45 4.51 -0.31
C LEU A 33 16.91 5.43 0.84
N THR A 34 16.35 6.65 0.91
CA THR A 34 16.62 7.47 2.08
C THR A 34 16.06 6.77 3.31
N ALA A 35 16.75 6.93 4.45
CA ALA A 35 16.32 6.29 5.68
C ALA A 35 14.89 6.74 6.01
N HIS A 36 13.98 5.79 6.15
CA HIS A 36 12.60 6.10 6.50
C HIS A 36 12.58 6.88 7.83
N PRO A 37 11.84 8.00 7.95
CA PRO A 37 11.91 8.90 9.12
C PRO A 37 11.47 8.24 10.44
N LYS A 38 10.76 7.12 10.32
CA LYS A 38 10.32 6.26 11.43
C LYS A 38 11.17 5.00 11.65
N GLY A 39 12.30 4.88 10.96
CA GLY A 39 13.23 3.74 11.09
C GLY A 39 12.72 2.44 10.48
N CYS A 40 11.83 2.51 9.49
CA CYS A 40 11.29 1.32 8.84
C CYS A 40 12.30 0.66 7.91
N ALA A 41 12.36 -0.67 7.95
CA ALA A 41 13.19 -1.46 7.06
C ALA A 41 12.68 -1.38 5.60
N ALA A 42 13.57 -1.59 4.64
CA ALA A 42 13.21 -1.61 3.22
C ALA A 42 12.06 -2.60 2.93
N GLY A 43 11.12 -2.18 2.10
CA GLY A 43 9.94 -2.99 1.74
C GLY A 43 8.82 -3.02 2.78
N THR A 44 9.04 -2.45 3.98
CA THR A 44 7.97 -2.18 4.95
C THR A 44 7.40 -0.78 4.76
N VAL A 45 6.19 -0.54 5.23
CA VAL A 45 5.56 0.78 5.16
C VAL A 45 5.11 1.19 6.56
N TRP A 46 5.45 2.41 6.95
CA TRP A 46 4.98 2.95 8.22
C TRP A 46 3.50 3.31 8.16
N TYR A 47 2.76 2.87 9.15
CA TYR A 47 1.37 3.25 9.37
C TYR A 47 1.19 3.83 10.76
N SER A 48 0.31 4.82 10.86
CA SER A 48 -0.35 5.20 12.11
C SER A 48 -1.84 5.03 11.92
N ALA A 49 -2.48 4.30 12.83
CA ALA A 49 -3.91 4.43 13.06
C ALA A 49 -4.14 5.27 14.30
N GLU A 50 -5.10 6.17 14.21
CA GLU A 50 -5.43 7.07 15.30
C GLU A 50 -6.91 6.96 15.63
N ALA A 51 -7.20 7.02 16.92
CA ALA A 51 -8.54 7.14 17.46
C ALA A 51 -8.61 8.43 18.26
N TRP A 52 -9.54 9.31 17.89
CA TRP A 52 -9.71 10.61 18.52
C TRP A 52 -11.00 10.65 19.31
N TRP A 53 -10.96 11.32 20.45
CA TRP A 53 -12.15 11.67 21.22
C TRP A 53 -12.16 13.16 21.49
N ARG A 54 -12.64 13.90 20.50
CA ARG A 54 -12.77 15.35 20.59
C ARG A 54 -14.18 15.80 20.25
N ARG A 55 -14.62 16.94 20.76
CA ARG A 55 -15.89 17.57 20.35
C ARG A 55 -15.71 18.52 19.16
N GLU A 56 -14.92 18.10 18.16
CA GLU A 56 -14.61 18.89 16.95
C GLU A 56 -15.84 19.28 16.11
N LEU A 57 -16.94 18.53 16.22
CA LEU A 57 -18.18 18.77 15.48
C LEU A 57 -19.29 19.42 16.33
N ALA A 58 -18.96 19.98 17.51
CA ALA A 58 -19.88 20.71 18.37
C ALA A 58 -19.70 22.23 18.20
N PRO A 59 -20.75 23.05 18.44
CA PRO A 59 -20.72 24.50 18.17
C PRO A 59 -19.74 25.34 19.01
N VAL A 60 -19.07 24.76 20.02
CA VAL A 60 -18.05 25.44 20.83
C VAL A 60 -16.98 24.41 21.22
N PRO A 61 -15.67 24.67 21.02
CA PRO A 61 -14.61 23.84 21.55
C PRO A 61 -14.55 24.04 23.07
N ASP A 62 -15.36 23.28 23.80
CA ASP A 62 -15.17 23.10 25.23
C ASP A 62 -13.99 22.11 25.40
N ALA A 63 -12.78 22.62 25.11
CA ALA A 63 -11.50 21.90 25.10
C ALA A 63 -11.21 21.22 26.44
N ALA A 64 -11.81 21.72 27.53
CA ALA A 64 -11.72 21.15 28.87
C ALA A 64 -12.32 19.74 29.00
N ARG A 65 -13.04 19.21 28.00
CA ARG A 65 -13.52 17.81 28.01
C ARG A 65 -13.14 16.99 26.77
N ASP A 66 -12.12 17.42 26.03
CA ASP A 66 -11.51 16.55 25.01
C ASP A 66 -10.66 15.48 25.71
N PHE A 67 -10.95 14.22 25.41
CA PHE A 67 -10.36 13.06 26.11
C PHE A 67 -9.00 12.66 25.51
N GLY A 68 -8.35 13.57 24.80
CA GLY A 68 -7.13 13.30 24.03
C GLY A 68 -7.34 12.35 22.86
N HIS A 69 -6.25 11.74 22.39
CA HIS A 69 -6.29 10.74 21.32
C HIS A 69 -5.15 9.73 21.46
N LEU A 70 -5.32 8.59 20.78
CA LEU A 70 -4.42 7.44 20.83
C LEU A 70 -3.95 7.08 19.44
N HIS A 71 -2.64 6.87 19.30
CA HIS A 71 -2.01 6.34 18.11
C HIS A 71 -1.60 4.89 18.32
N ASN A 72 -1.66 4.15 17.23
CA ASN A 72 -1.06 2.84 17.08
C ASN A 72 -0.20 2.87 15.80
N GLU A 73 1.11 2.88 15.98
CA GLU A 73 2.10 3.01 14.90
C GLU A 73 2.95 1.76 14.78
N ALA A 74 3.27 1.36 13.55
CA ALA A 74 4.34 0.38 13.29
C ALA A 74 4.85 0.45 11.85
N CYS A 75 6.02 -0.14 11.64
CA CYS A 75 6.51 -0.48 10.31
C CYS A 75 5.89 -1.81 9.88
N TRP A 76 4.98 -1.77 8.92
CA TRP A 76 4.22 -2.94 8.53
C TRP A 76 4.86 -3.67 7.34
N PRO A 77 5.02 -5.00 7.44
CA PRO A 77 5.49 -5.86 6.35
C PRO A 77 4.42 -6.09 5.25
N HIS A 78 3.97 -5.02 4.59
CA HIS A 78 2.87 -5.08 3.61
C HIS A 78 3.15 -6.05 2.46
N LEU A 79 2.34 -7.11 2.34
CA LEU A 79 2.52 -8.18 1.35
C LEU A 79 3.89 -8.88 1.41
N LEU A 80 4.64 -8.77 2.52
CA LEU A 80 5.85 -9.56 2.72
C LEU A 80 5.48 -10.95 3.24
N THR A 81 6.42 -11.89 3.13
CA THR A 81 6.26 -13.25 3.64
C THR A 81 6.82 -13.38 5.04
N LEU A 82 6.01 -13.91 5.95
CA LEU A 82 6.39 -14.29 7.30
C LEU A 82 6.41 -15.83 7.39
N SER A 83 7.61 -16.39 7.56
CA SER A 83 7.82 -17.85 7.63
C SER A 83 8.29 -18.35 9.00
N ALA A 84 8.73 -17.45 9.88
CA ALA A 84 9.24 -17.78 11.20
C ALA A 84 8.77 -16.73 12.23
N PRO A 85 8.81 -17.06 13.54
CA PRO A 85 8.56 -16.07 14.58
C PRO A 85 9.39 -14.82 14.37
N THR A 86 8.74 -13.66 14.35
CA THR A 86 9.40 -12.38 14.05
C THR A 86 9.02 -11.33 15.08
N GLN A 87 10.01 -10.54 15.48
CA GLN A 87 9.82 -9.40 16.34
C GLN A 87 9.08 -8.29 15.58
N PHE A 88 7.93 -7.89 16.10
CA PHE A 88 7.11 -6.80 15.60
C PHE A 88 7.14 -5.66 16.62
N VAL A 89 7.70 -4.52 16.24
CA VAL A 89 7.74 -3.33 17.10
C VAL A 89 6.48 -2.50 16.88
N GLN A 90 5.62 -2.46 17.88
CA GLN A 90 4.42 -1.64 17.92
C GLN A 90 4.66 -0.44 18.83
N THR A 91 4.35 0.76 18.34
CA THR A 91 4.44 1.99 19.12
C THR A 91 3.04 2.52 19.42
N SER A 92 2.78 2.86 20.67
CA SER A 92 1.57 3.55 21.08
C SER A 92 1.91 4.98 21.51
N LEU A 93 1.13 5.96 21.06
CA LEU A 93 1.26 7.35 21.50
C LEU A 93 -0.07 7.83 22.08
N ALA A 94 -0.03 8.32 23.31
CA ALA A 94 -1.18 8.91 23.98
C ALA A 94 -0.95 10.41 24.06
N HIS A 95 -1.71 11.18 23.28
CA HIS A 95 -1.63 12.64 23.26
C HIS A 95 -2.64 13.23 24.21
N GLN A 96 -2.17 13.76 25.35
CA GLN A 96 -3.01 14.39 26.37
C GLN A 96 -4.22 13.50 26.73
N ASN A 97 -4.02 12.19 26.68
CA ASN A 97 -5.06 11.21 26.90
C ASN A 97 -4.91 10.66 28.31
N PRO A 98 -5.85 10.95 29.23
CA PRO A 98 -5.78 10.45 30.60
C PRO A 98 -6.12 8.95 30.67
N GLY A 99 -6.56 8.37 29.55
CA GLY A 99 -6.86 6.97 29.41
C GLY A 99 -5.73 6.03 29.78
N ARG A 100 -6.14 4.81 30.06
CA ARG A 100 -5.29 3.74 30.55
C ARG A 100 -5.14 2.69 29.46
N THR A 101 -3.96 2.58 28.87
CA THR A 101 -3.67 1.47 27.95
C THR A 101 -3.69 0.18 28.76
N ILE A 102 -4.56 -0.74 28.37
CA ILE A 102 -4.73 -2.03 29.07
C ILE A 102 -4.26 -3.21 28.22
N ARG A 103 -4.16 -3.03 26.90
CA ARG A 103 -3.87 -4.13 25.98
C ARG A 103 -3.32 -3.64 24.65
N LEU A 104 -2.38 -4.40 24.11
CA LEU A 104 -1.88 -4.28 22.75
C LEU A 104 -1.65 -5.67 22.17
N GLY A 105 -1.76 -5.82 20.85
CA GLY A 105 -1.61 -7.12 20.22
C GLY A 105 -1.72 -7.14 18.72
N VAL A 106 -1.35 -8.28 18.15
CA VAL A 106 -1.41 -8.62 16.73
C VAL A 106 -2.32 -9.83 16.55
N GLN A 107 -3.23 -9.76 15.57
CA GLN A 107 -4.22 -10.78 15.27
C GLN A 107 -4.25 -11.05 13.77
N ALA A 108 -4.50 -12.30 13.37
CA ALA A 108 -5.01 -12.60 12.03
C ALA A 108 -6.53 -12.46 12.06
N ILE A 109 -7.11 -11.66 11.15
CA ILE A 109 -8.56 -11.49 11.03
C ILE A 109 -9.20 -12.73 10.37
N ASP A 110 -8.38 -13.52 9.68
CA ASP A 110 -8.77 -14.70 8.92
C ASP A 110 -7.81 -15.87 9.22
N GLY A 111 -8.20 -17.05 8.75
CA GLY A 111 -7.44 -18.28 8.95
C GLY A 111 -8.10 -19.24 9.93
N VAL A 112 -7.36 -20.30 10.24
CA VAL A 112 -7.74 -21.31 11.22
C VAL A 112 -6.60 -21.40 12.22
N ARG A 113 -6.92 -21.50 13.51
CA ARG A 113 -5.91 -21.70 14.56
C ARG A 113 -5.33 -23.12 14.44
N ALA A 114 -4.02 -23.25 14.50
CA ALA A 114 -3.37 -24.55 14.51
C ALA A 114 -3.84 -25.39 15.72
N PRO A 115 -4.11 -26.69 15.55
CA PRO A 115 -4.48 -27.56 16.66
C PRO A 115 -3.44 -27.50 17.80
N GLY A 116 -3.91 -27.27 19.03
CA GLY A 116 -3.03 -27.14 20.20
C GLY A 116 -2.23 -25.83 20.30
N ALA A 117 -2.34 -24.91 19.32
CA ALA A 117 -1.67 -23.62 19.38
C ALA A 117 -2.36 -22.70 20.39
N VAL A 118 -1.78 -22.59 21.58
CA VAL A 118 -2.13 -21.56 22.55
C VAL A 118 -1.57 -20.24 22.03
N GLY A 119 -2.44 -19.25 21.75
CA GLY A 119 -1.96 -17.90 21.50
C GLY A 119 -1.34 -17.30 22.77
N ASP A 120 -0.70 -16.14 22.67
CA ASP A 120 -0.05 -15.45 23.81
C ASP A 120 -1.02 -14.93 24.91
N GLY A 121 -2.14 -15.62 25.15
CA GLY A 121 -2.87 -15.52 26.41
C GLY A 121 -3.82 -14.33 26.57
N CYS A 122 -4.09 -13.53 25.54
CA CYS A 122 -5.23 -12.61 25.62
C CYS A 122 -6.52 -13.37 25.32
N PRO A 123 -7.44 -13.49 26.29
CA PRO A 123 -8.72 -14.12 26.03
C PRO A 123 -9.38 -13.41 24.85
N GLU A 124 -9.82 -14.19 23.86
CA GLU A 124 -10.80 -13.79 22.87
C GLU A 124 -12.10 -13.55 23.65
N ILE A 125 -12.19 -12.40 24.33
CA ILE A 125 -13.44 -11.97 24.95
C ILE A 125 -14.47 -11.92 23.81
N SER A 126 -15.72 -12.33 24.04
CA SER A 126 -16.79 -12.38 23.02
C SER A 126 -17.00 -11.06 22.26
N ASP A 127 -16.54 -9.95 22.84
CA ASP A 127 -16.63 -8.59 22.28
C ASP A 127 -15.42 -8.23 21.38
N ASP A 128 -14.44 -9.13 21.28
CA ASP A 128 -13.29 -9.04 20.40
C ASP A 128 -13.59 -9.76 19.08
N GLU A 129 -13.91 -8.96 18.07
CA GLU A 129 -14.12 -9.35 16.69
C GLU A 129 -13.16 -10.45 16.17
N HIS A 130 -13.67 -11.68 16.08
CA HIS A 130 -13.36 -12.79 15.15
C HIS A 130 -11.91 -13.08 14.72
N GLY A 131 -10.87 -12.57 15.40
CA GLY A 131 -9.48 -12.71 14.98
C GLY A 131 -8.65 -13.63 15.87
N ILE A 132 -7.77 -14.42 15.25
CA ILE A 132 -6.83 -15.33 15.92
C ILE A 132 -5.67 -14.51 16.47
N GLY A 133 -5.54 -14.45 17.80
CA GLY A 133 -4.42 -13.78 18.48
C GLY A 133 -3.07 -14.44 18.18
N LEU A 134 -2.15 -13.68 17.57
CA LEU A 134 -0.80 -14.14 17.22
C LEU A 134 0.28 -13.63 18.16
N ALA A 135 0.05 -12.46 18.75
CA ALA A 135 0.87 -11.90 19.81
C ALA A 135 0.00 -10.99 20.67
N CYS A 136 0.20 -10.99 21.98
CA CYS A 136 -0.53 -10.08 22.85
C CYS A 136 0.27 -9.70 24.08
N LYS A 137 0.01 -8.49 24.57
CA LYS A 137 0.48 -8.01 25.85
C LYS A 137 -0.69 -7.38 26.59
N GLN A 138 -1.22 -8.12 27.55
CA GLN A 138 -2.16 -7.61 28.54
C GLN A 138 -1.38 -6.88 29.63
N LEU A 139 -1.72 -5.63 29.90
CA LEU A 139 -1.09 -4.86 30.96
C LEU A 139 -1.85 -5.12 32.26
N ARG A 140 -1.12 -5.46 33.33
CA ARG A 140 -1.69 -5.63 34.66
C ARG A 140 -2.15 -4.27 35.19
N PRO A 141 -3.11 -4.22 36.13
CA PRO A 141 -3.52 -2.98 36.78
C PRO A 141 -2.38 -2.08 37.26
N THR A 142 -1.32 -2.67 37.82
CA THR A 142 -0.11 -2.00 38.31
C THR A 142 0.77 -1.43 37.20
N ASP A 143 0.78 -2.12 36.06
CA ASP A 143 1.64 -1.87 34.89
C ASP A 143 0.92 -1.04 33.83
N ASN A 144 -0.32 -0.64 34.13
CA ASN A 144 -1.14 0.14 33.24
C ASN A 144 -0.46 1.45 32.89
N ARG A 145 -0.38 1.68 31.59
CA ARG A 145 0.25 2.86 31.01
C ARG A 145 -0.77 3.96 30.93
N THR A 146 -0.51 5.02 31.68
CA THR A 146 -1.21 6.29 31.55
C THR A 146 -0.17 7.33 31.15
N ALA A 147 -0.58 8.34 30.40
CA ALA A 147 0.33 9.42 30.05
C ALA A 147 0.87 10.15 31.31
N TRP A 148 0.10 10.16 32.41
CA TRP A 148 0.56 10.62 33.73
C TRP A 148 1.75 9.84 34.30
N ARG A 149 1.80 8.53 34.06
CA ARG A 149 2.88 7.64 34.53
C ARG A 149 3.85 7.30 33.40
N CYS A 150 4.02 8.20 32.43
CA CYS A 150 4.77 7.94 31.19
C CYS A 150 6.14 7.29 31.46
N LEU A 151 7.03 8.01 32.17
CA LEU A 151 8.38 7.53 32.46
C LEU A 151 8.37 6.30 33.39
N ALA A 152 7.50 6.30 34.41
CA ALA A 152 7.39 5.19 35.37
C ALA A 152 6.91 3.87 34.73
N THR A 153 6.29 3.92 33.56
CA THR A 153 5.80 2.75 32.81
C THR A 153 6.65 2.44 31.58
N GLY A 154 7.87 2.97 31.53
CA GLY A 154 8.84 2.74 30.45
C GLY A 154 8.54 3.51 29.16
N GLY A 155 7.71 4.53 29.22
CA GLY A 155 7.43 5.44 28.12
C GLY A 155 8.44 6.58 28.02
N THR A 156 8.36 7.32 26.92
CA THR A 156 9.12 8.54 26.67
C THR A 156 8.15 9.71 26.49
N ILE A 157 8.45 10.84 27.11
CA ILE A 157 7.65 12.06 26.95
C ILE A 157 7.98 12.64 25.58
N ALA A 158 7.04 12.56 24.64
CA ALA A 158 7.19 13.12 23.30
C ALA A 158 6.86 14.62 23.25
N GLN A 159 6.01 15.08 24.18
CA GLN A 159 5.68 16.49 24.38
C GLN A 159 5.29 16.69 25.83
N ALA A 160 5.89 17.69 26.49
CA ALA A 160 5.54 18.06 27.85
C ALA A 160 4.08 18.55 27.92
N SER A 161 3.45 18.37 29.07
CA SER A 161 2.16 19.02 29.32
C SER A 161 2.36 20.52 29.50
N VAL A 162 1.41 21.30 29.00
CA VAL A 162 1.34 22.75 29.26
C VAL A 162 0.98 22.99 30.73
N ASP A 163 0.18 22.12 31.33
CA ASP A 163 -0.16 22.11 32.75
C ASP A 163 -0.19 20.66 33.28
N PRO A 164 0.91 20.19 33.89
CA PRO A 164 0.98 18.85 34.47
C PRO A 164 0.04 18.60 35.66
N ALA A 165 -0.71 19.59 36.17
CA ALA A 165 -1.72 19.35 37.19
C ALA A 165 -3.04 18.86 36.59
N THR A 166 -3.36 19.29 35.36
CA THR A 166 -4.68 19.09 34.75
C THR A 166 -4.64 18.34 33.43
N THR A 167 -3.51 18.40 32.72
CA THR A 167 -3.35 17.83 31.39
C THR A 167 -2.20 16.83 31.39
N PRO A 168 -2.41 15.57 30.95
CA PRO A 168 -1.31 14.63 30.85
C PRO A 168 -0.36 15.02 29.69
N PRO A 169 0.93 14.66 29.76
CA PRO A 169 1.86 14.89 28.65
C PRO A 169 1.48 14.03 27.43
N THR A 170 2.13 14.27 26.29
CA THR A 170 2.15 13.25 25.23
C THR A 170 3.17 12.18 25.59
N CYS A 171 2.71 10.94 25.72
CA CYS A 171 3.58 9.81 26.03
C CYS A 171 3.66 8.80 24.88
N LYS A 172 4.86 8.29 24.62
CA LYS A 172 5.15 7.25 23.63
C LYS A 172 5.70 6.01 24.32
N TRP A 173 5.14 4.84 24.02
CA TRP A 173 5.68 3.54 24.39
C TRP A 173 5.98 2.71 23.13
N SER A 174 7.08 1.98 23.13
CA SER A 174 7.44 1.04 22.07
C SER A 174 7.55 -0.37 22.64
N ASP A 175 6.75 -1.28 22.10
CA ASP A 175 6.66 -2.68 22.52
C ASP A 175 7.15 -3.60 21.42
N SER A 176 7.94 -4.59 21.83
CA SER A 176 8.30 -5.72 20.99
C SER A 176 7.32 -6.86 21.23
N LEU A 177 6.63 -7.29 20.18
CA LEU A 177 5.73 -8.45 20.17
C LEU A 177 6.31 -9.54 19.28
N ILE A 178 6.35 -10.78 19.74
CA ILE A 178 6.81 -11.90 18.91
C ILE A 178 5.59 -12.46 18.16
N VAL A 179 5.52 -12.22 16.86
CA VAL A 179 4.44 -12.72 16.02
C VAL A 179 4.86 -14.07 15.45
N SER A 180 4.18 -15.13 15.85
CA SER A 180 4.47 -16.50 15.38
C SER A 180 3.48 -16.95 14.29
N PRO A 181 3.93 -17.22 13.05
CA PRO A 181 3.05 -17.75 12.01
C PRO A 181 2.58 -19.18 12.30
N ALA A 182 3.27 -19.92 13.18
CA ALA A 182 2.90 -21.29 13.56
C ALA A 182 1.58 -21.38 14.34
N VAL A 183 1.05 -20.25 14.83
CA VAL A 183 -0.27 -20.21 15.48
C VAL A 183 -1.40 -20.46 14.47
N LEU A 184 -1.16 -20.23 13.18
CA LEU A 184 -2.12 -20.47 12.11
C LEU A 184 -1.94 -21.88 11.53
N ALA A 185 -3.04 -22.58 11.29
CA ALA A 185 -3.07 -23.84 10.55
C ALA A 185 -2.98 -23.62 9.03
N THR A 186 -3.14 -22.37 8.59
CA THR A 186 -3.21 -21.99 7.19
C THR A 186 -2.02 -21.13 6.76
N SER A 187 -1.60 -21.30 5.51
CA SER A 187 -0.62 -20.49 4.79
C SER A 187 -1.30 -19.64 3.70
N GLY A 188 -0.60 -18.64 3.17
CA GLY A 188 -1.05 -17.79 2.08
C GLY A 188 -1.30 -16.35 2.50
N LEU A 189 -2.16 -15.63 1.77
CA LEU A 189 -2.44 -14.22 2.03
C LEU A 189 -3.43 -14.08 3.19
N HIS A 190 -2.95 -13.53 4.29
CA HIS A 190 -3.73 -13.24 5.49
C HIS A 190 -3.94 -11.74 5.67
N ARG A 191 -5.05 -11.36 6.30
CA ARG A 191 -5.24 -9.99 6.77
C ARG A 191 -4.91 -9.91 8.26
N MET A 192 -3.83 -9.22 8.56
CA MET A 192 -3.33 -9.07 9.92
C MET A 192 -3.75 -7.72 10.48
N ARG A 193 -3.98 -7.65 11.78
CA ARG A 193 -4.46 -6.47 12.52
C ARG A 193 -3.58 -6.24 13.72
N THR A 194 -3.23 -4.98 13.97
CA THR A 194 -2.66 -4.54 15.24
C THR A 194 -3.70 -3.72 15.99
N ARG A 195 -3.60 -3.70 17.31
CA ARG A 195 -4.49 -2.90 18.14
C ARG A 195 -3.80 -2.36 19.37
N VAL A 196 -4.25 -1.19 19.80
CA VAL A 196 -4.05 -0.68 21.16
C VAL A 196 -5.43 -0.37 21.73
N VAL A 197 -5.68 -0.84 22.95
CA VAL A 197 -6.93 -0.64 23.68
C VAL A 197 -6.65 0.19 24.91
N MET A 198 -7.45 1.25 25.05
CA MET A 198 -7.37 2.19 26.15
C MET A 198 -8.75 2.34 26.79
N ASP A 199 -8.78 2.30 28.12
CA ASP A 199 -9.98 2.53 28.90
C ASP A 199 -10.00 3.97 29.39
N GLN A 200 -11.20 4.56 29.44
CA GLN A 200 -11.40 5.76 30.24
C GLN A 200 -11.19 5.44 31.73
N PRO A 201 -10.42 6.25 32.47
CA PRO A 201 -10.26 6.05 33.91
C PRO A 201 -11.61 6.22 34.60
N SER A 202 -11.95 5.30 35.49
CA SER A 202 -13.22 5.29 36.21
C SER A 202 -13.37 6.49 37.17
N ASP A 203 -12.24 7.04 37.63
CA ASP A 203 -12.12 8.20 38.52
C ASP A 203 -12.40 9.55 37.83
N VAL A 204 -12.37 9.61 36.49
CA VAL A 204 -12.78 10.80 35.72
C VAL A 204 -14.31 10.83 35.51
N VAL A 205 -15.00 9.74 35.83
CA VAL A 205 -16.47 9.67 35.78
C VAL A 205 -17.02 10.13 37.13
N SER A 206 -17.20 11.45 37.28
CA SER A 206 -17.90 12.10 38.40
C SER A 206 -19.12 11.30 38.89
N ALA A 207 -19.28 11.20 40.22
CA ALA A 207 -20.25 10.43 41.02
C ALA A 207 -21.74 10.45 40.59
N GLY A 208 -22.02 9.93 39.40
CA GLY A 208 -23.37 9.66 38.88
C GLY A 208 -23.51 8.18 38.49
N PRO A 209 -24.73 7.74 38.10
CA PRO A 209 -24.99 6.35 37.72
C PRO A 209 -23.98 5.90 36.64
N PRO A 210 -23.59 4.61 36.63
CA PRO A 210 -22.41 4.12 35.93
C PRO A 210 -22.51 4.47 34.43
N LYS A 211 -21.86 5.57 34.04
CA LYS A 211 -21.67 5.90 32.64
C LYS A 211 -20.74 4.83 32.11
N ARG A 212 -21.27 4.01 31.18
CA ARG A 212 -20.56 2.89 30.53
C ARG A 212 -19.09 3.25 30.34
N LEU A 213 -18.19 2.38 30.82
CA LEU A 213 -16.75 2.52 30.57
C LEU A 213 -16.55 2.82 29.09
N ARG A 214 -15.91 3.94 28.83
CA ARG A 214 -15.66 4.39 27.48
C ARG A 214 -14.34 3.81 27.04
N HIS A 215 -14.36 2.90 26.07
CA HIS A 215 -13.13 2.35 25.51
C HIS A 215 -12.80 3.09 24.22
N MET A 216 -11.50 3.25 23.98
CA MET A 216 -10.95 3.73 22.74
C MET A 216 -10.05 2.64 22.17
N ARG A 217 -10.17 2.38 20.87
CA ARG A 217 -9.26 1.45 20.18
C ARG A 217 -8.72 2.12 18.93
N ALA A 218 -7.40 2.14 18.81
CA ALA A 218 -6.70 2.51 17.58
C ALA A 218 -6.18 1.22 16.93
N LEU A 219 -6.64 0.92 15.72
CA LEU A 219 -6.33 -0.32 15.03
C LEU A 219 -5.88 -0.03 13.61
N PHE A 220 -4.85 -0.72 13.12
CA PHE A 220 -4.64 -0.83 11.70
C PHE A 220 -4.60 -2.29 11.25
N SER A 221 -4.92 -2.52 9.98
CA SER A 221 -4.80 -3.85 9.37
C SER A 221 -4.29 -3.75 7.94
N GLY A 222 -3.62 -4.80 7.49
CA GLY A 222 -3.13 -4.92 6.13
C GLY A 222 -2.86 -6.37 5.76
N PRO A 223 -2.61 -6.66 4.48
CA PRO A 223 -2.24 -7.98 4.03
C PRO A 223 -0.80 -8.34 4.40
N LEU A 224 -0.59 -9.61 4.70
CA LEU A 224 0.71 -10.26 4.93
C LEU A 224 0.63 -11.69 4.37
N VAL A 225 1.72 -12.20 3.80
CA VAL A 225 1.79 -13.61 3.38
C VAL A 225 2.34 -14.45 4.54
N ILE A 226 1.63 -15.49 4.93
CA ILE A 226 2.08 -16.48 5.92
C ILE A 226 2.61 -17.70 5.19
N ASN A 227 3.80 -18.16 5.56
CA ASN A 227 4.38 -19.40 5.04
C ASN A 227 4.82 -20.29 6.22
N ASN A 228 3.88 -21.06 6.75
CA ASN A 228 4.09 -21.92 7.92
C ASN A 228 3.97 -23.42 7.61
N GLY A 229 3.89 -23.79 6.32
CA GLY A 229 3.66 -25.18 5.89
C GLY A 229 2.21 -25.67 6.12
N GLY A 230 1.33 -24.82 6.62
CA GLY A 230 -0.10 -25.09 6.78
C GLY A 230 -0.86 -25.17 5.46
N SER A 231 -2.14 -25.54 5.53
CA SER A 231 -2.99 -25.65 4.35
C SER A 231 -3.21 -24.28 3.70
N PRO A 232 -3.29 -24.16 2.36
CA PRO A 232 -3.59 -22.88 1.74
C PRO A 232 -4.92 -22.32 2.24
N LEU A 233 -4.96 -21.02 2.58
CA LEU A 233 -6.19 -20.34 2.96
C LEU A 233 -7.19 -20.40 1.80
N ALA A 234 -8.26 -21.17 1.96
CA ALA A 234 -9.26 -21.37 0.93
C ALA A 234 -9.93 -20.04 0.54
N GLY A 235 -10.12 -19.82 -0.77
CA GLY A 235 -10.92 -18.70 -1.29
C GLY A 235 -10.21 -17.33 -1.35
N ARG A 236 -8.96 -17.21 -0.89
CA ARG A 236 -8.16 -15.97 -1.00
C ARG A 236 -6.93 -16.13 -1.87
N VAL A 237 -7.17 -16.41 -3.15
CA VAL A 237 -6.15 -16.19 -4.18
C VAL A 237 -6.11 -14.68 -4.46
N GLN A 238 -5.23 -13.97 -3.74
CA GLN A 238 -4.83 -12.58 -4.03
C GLN A 238 -5.97 -11.70 -4.57
N ASP A 239 -7.06 -11.51 -3.81
CA ASP A 239 -8.09 -10.55 -4.24
C ASP A 239 -7.41 -9.18 -4.37
N PRO A 240 -7.39 -8.58 -5.56
CA PRO A 240 -6.80 -7.26 -5.78
C PRO A 240 -7.40 -6.18 -4.85
N ASN A 241 -8.63 -6.37 -4.35
CA ASN A 241 -9.24 -5.50 -3.36
C ASN A 241 -8.62 -5.62 -1.96
N GLU A 242 -7.87 -6.67 -1.67
CA GLU A 242 -7.19 -6.91 -0.39
C GLU A 242 -5.80 -6.26 -0.31
N ASN A 243 -5.28 -5.72 -1.42
CA ASN A 243 -4.09 -4.87 -1.42
C ASN A 243 -4.37 -3.47 -0.83
N ASN A 244 -4.94 -3.45 0.37
CA ASN A 244 -5.19 -2.23 1.12
C ASN A 244 -4.69 -2.33 2.54
N ILE A 245 -4.44 -1.17 3.09
CA ILE A 245 -4.24 -0.96 4.50
C ILE A 245 -5.42 -0.17 5.02
N LYS A 246 -5.77 -0.43 6.27
CA LYS A 246 -6.96 0.14 6.90
C LYS A 246 -6.57 0.68 8.27
N GLY A 247 -6.81 1.95 8.52
CA GLY A 247 -6.81 2.55 9.86
C GLY A 247 -8.22 2.64 10.40
N VAL A 248 -8.40 2.34 11.67
CA VAL A 248 -9.70 2.25 12.34
C VAL A 248 -9.62 2.89 13.71
N GLY A 249 -10.56 3.79 13.96
CA GLY A 249 -10.87 4.30 15.29
C GLY A 249 -12.16 3.67 15.78
N TRP A 250 -12.14 3.13 17.00
CA TRP A 250 -13.34 2.65 17.68
C TRP A 250 -13.58 3.42 18.97
N GLY A 251 -14.83 3.79 19.22
CA GLY A 251 -15.27 4.43 20.44
C GLY A 251 -16.60 3.87 20.93
N THR A 252 -16.77 3.80 22.26
CA THR A 252 -18.08 3.50 22.88
C THR A 252 -19.10 4.53 22.40
N GLY A 253 -20.23 4.08 21.83
CA GLY A 253 -21.31 4.93 21.31
C GLY A 253 -21.27 5.16 19.80
N THR A 254 -20.08 5.28 19.21
CA THR A 254 -19.91 5.46 17.75
C THR A 254 -19.60 4.16 17.01
N ASN A 255 -19.08 3.16 17.73
CA ASN A 255 -18.52 1.95 17.15
C ASN A 255 -17.34 2.32 16.23
N TYR A 256 -17.27 1.81 15.00
CA TYR A 256 -16.12 2.03 14.11
C TYR A 256 -16.19 3.30 13.27
N SER A 257 -15.02 3.80 12.92
CA SER A 257 -14.78 4.71 11.79
C SER A 257 -13.50 4.24 11.12
N ALA A 258 -13.55 4.03 9.81
CA ALA A 258 -12.48 3.38 9.07
C ALA A 258 -12.02 4.21 7.88
N THR A 259 -10.73 4.14 7.63
CA THR A 259 -10.06 4.73 6.47
C THR A 259 -9.17 3.67 5.83
N GLN A 260 -9.11 3.65 4.51
CA GLN A 260 -8.42 2.62 3.74
C GLN A 260 -7.64 3.28 2.61
N LEU A 261 -6.41 2.80 2.41
CA LEU A 261 -5.54 3.17 1.30
C LEU A 261 -5.17 1.90 0.55
N TRP A 262 -5.35 1.91 -0.76
CA TRP A 262 -4.95 0.81 -1.62
C TRP A 262 -3.59 1.07 -2.25
N GLY A 263 -2.75 0.03 -2.26
CA GLY A 263 -1.39 0.08 -2.78
C GLY A 263 -0.55 1.20 -2.18
N PRO A 264 -0.26 1.12 -0.86
CA PRO A 264 0.65 2.05 -0.24
C PRO A 264 2.00 2.05 -0.97
N PRO A 265 2.64 3.22 -1.16
CA PRO A 265 3.89 3.32 -1.88
C PRO A 265 5.00 2.63 -1.08
N LYS A 266 5.86 1.89 -1.79
CA LYS A 266 7.04 1.22 -1.22
C LYS A 266 8.35 1.83 -1.72
N LEU A 267 8.25 2.76 -2.67
CA LEU A 267 9.33 3.40 -3.38
C LEU A 267 9.03 4.89 -3.51
N PRO A 268 10.06 5.72 -3.76
CA PRO A 268 9.87 7.14 -4.02
C PRO A 268 8.89 7.35 -5.17
N LEU A 269 7.96 8.27 -4.95
CA LEU A 269 6.94 8.65 -5.91
C LEU A 269 7.44 9.78 -6.80
N GLY A 270 7.08 9.72 -8.08
CA GLY A 270 7.29 10.81 -9.03
C GLY A 270 6.04 11.08 -9.86
N GLY A 271 5.89 12.33 -10.31
CA GLY A 271 4.76 12.78 -11.11
C GLY A 271 3.42 12.66 -10.40
N LEU A 272 2.44 12.08 -11.07
CA LEU A 272 1.08 11.97 -10.54
C LEU A 272 0.92 10.65 -9.78
N TRP A 273 0.53 10.71 -8.51
CA TRP A 273 0.12 9.56 -7.71
C TRP A 273 -1.39 9.58 -7.50
N ARG A 274 -2.07 8.47 -7.83
CA ARG A 274 -3.54 8.35 -7.75
C ARG A 274 -3.98 7.17 -6.90
N PRO A 275 -3.79 7.22 -5.57
CA PRO A 275 -4.21 6.13 -4.72
C PRO A 275 -5.74 6.05 -4.66
N TRP A 276 -6.28 4.83 -4.68
CA TRP A 276 -7.67 4.61 -4.30
C TRP A 276 -7.77 4.64 -2.78
N VAL A 277 -8.77 5.33 -2.26
CA VAL A 277 -9.04 5.39 -0.83
C VAL A 277 -10.52 5.21 -0.54
N ARG A 278 -10.82 4.85 0.71
CA ARG A 278 -12.18 4.71 1.22
C ARG A 278 -12.22 5.17 2.67
N MET A 279 -13.18 5.99 3.02
CA MET A 279 -13.42 6.51 4.36
C MET A 279 -14.90 6.27 4.66
N ASP A 280 -15.18 5.38 5.61
CA ASP A 280 -16.55 4.96 5.93
C ASP A 280 -16.73 4.59 7.41
N ARG A 281 -17.95 4.16 7.75
CA ARG A 281 -18.34 3.77 9.11
C ARG A 281 -17.69 2.46 9.59
N GLY A 282 -16.94 1.73 8.77
CA GLY A 282 -16.25 0.49 9.17
C GLY A 282 -17.13 -0.75 9.44
N SER A 283 -18.37 -0.59 9.93
CA SER A 283 -19.36 -1.66 10.15
C SER A 283 -20.80 -1.15 9.96
N ALA A 284 -21.74 -2.06 9.66
CA ALA A 284 -23.15 -1.73 9.45
C ALA A 284 -23.83 -1.11 10.68
N THR A 285 -23.37 -1.47 11.88
CA THR A 285 -23.91 -0.97 13.17
C THR A 285 -23.19 0.28 13.67
N SER A 286 -22.25 0.83 12.90
CA SER A 286 -21.51 2.03 13.28
C SER A 286 -22.21 3.30 12.81
N VAL A 287 -21.97 4.39 13.54
CA VAL A 287 -22.53 5.70 13.23
C VAL A 287 -22.00 6.17 11.86
N PRO A 288 -22.86 6.69 10.96
CA PRO A 288 -22.41 7.26 9.70
C PRO A 288 -21.36 8.35 9.88
N LEU A 289 -20.40 8.44 8.96
CA LEU A 289 -19.44 9.53 8.99
C LEU A 289 -20.16 10.86 8.72
N ALA A 290 -19.94 11.83 9.59
CA ALA A 290 -20.37 13.21 9.37
C ALA A 290 -19.43 13.93 8.39
N ARG A 291 -18.14 13.60 8.42
CA ARG A 291 -17.08 14.25 7.63
C ARG A 291 -15.96 13.29 7.27
N HIS A 292 -15.30 13.52 6.13
CA HIS A 292 -14.05 12.88 5.76
C HIS A 292 -13.01 13.88 5.26
N GLN A 293 -11.73 13.58 5.45
CA GLN A 293 -10.62 14.42 5.03
C GLN A 293 -9.45 13.60 4.50
N ALA A 294 -8.76 14.13 3.49
CA ALA A 294 -7.47 13.63 3.00
C ALA A 294 -6.50 14.81 2.89
N LEU A 295 -5.34 14.70 3.53
CA LEU A 295 -4.39 15.79 3.69
C LEU A 295 -2.95 15.29 3.51
N ILE A 296 -2.06 16.16 3.02
CA ILE A 296 -0.62 15.94 2.97
C ILE A 296 0.05 16.78 4.05
N ASP A 297 0.95 16.17 4.81
CA ASP A 297 1.77 16.79 5.86
C ASP A 297 0.94 17.48 6.96
N ALA A 298 -0.25 16.96 7.23
CA ALA A 298 -1.04 17.39 8.37
C ALA A 298 -0.31 17.09 9.68
N ASN A 299 -0.27 18.06 10.57
CA ASN A 299 0.21 17.92 11.94
C ASN A 299 -0.85 18.48 12.90
N PHE A 300 -1.85 17.66 13.17
CA PHE A 300 -2.98 18.01 14.03
C PHE A 300 -2.59 18.27 15.49
N HIS A 301 -1.39 17.87 15.93
CA HIS A 301 -0.89 18.19 17.27
C HIS A 301 -0.45 19.65 17.39
N MET A 302 -0.08 20.26 16.27
CA MET A 302 0.34 21.67 16.18
C MET A 302 -0.71 22.53 15.48
N ASP A 303 -1.93 22.04 15.34
CA ASP A 303 -3.02 22.66 14.58
C ASP A 303 -2.64 23.04 13.13
N GLN A 304 -1.73 22.26 12.54
CA GLN A 304 -1.30 22.43 11.16
C GLN A 304 -2.10 21.48 10.27
N GLN A 305 -2.98 22.04 9.45
CA GLN A 305 -3.82 21.25 8.57
C GLN A 305 -3.04 20.59 7.41
N GLY A 306 -1.91 21.15 7.02
CA GLY A 306 -1.17 20.72 5.82
C GLY A 306 -1.94 21.02 4.53
N THR A 307 -1.58 20.36 3.43
CA THR A 307 -2.23 20.54 2.13
C THR A 307 -3.49 19.68 2.05
N VAL A 308 -4.66 20.32 1.96
CA VAL A 308 -5.95 19.63 1.86
C VAL A 308 -6.17 19.11 0.44
N LEU A 309 -6.21 17.79 0.28
CA LEU A 309 -6.60 17.14 -0.98
C LEU A 309 -8.12 16.99 -1.08
N ARG A 310 -8.77 16.72 0.05
CA ARG A 310 -10.22 16.54 0.12
C ARG A 310 -10.74 16.84 1.53
N ASN A 311 -11.91 17.47 1.60
CA ASN A 311 -12.61 17.74 2.84
C ASN A 311 -14.11 17.90 2.55
N ALA A 312 -14.94 16.92 2.89
CA ALA A 312 -16.37 16.94 2.60
C ALA A 312 -17.18 16.13 3.64
N SER A 313 -18.51 16.23 3.57
CA SER A 313 -19.42 15.48 4.44
C SER A 313 -19.55 14.01 4.02
N GLY A 314 -20.05 13.18 4.95
CA GLY A 314 -20.40 11.79 4.64
C GLY A 314 -19.22 10.84 4.48
N ALA A 315 -19.53 9.59 4.14
CA ALA A 315 -18.54 8.60 3.70
C ALA A 315 -18.10 8.89 2.25
N TRP A 316 -16.89 8.44 1.89
CA TRP A 316 -16.39 8.59 0.54
C TRP A 316 -15.51 7.42 0.10
N SER A 317 -15.57 7.08 -1.18
CA SER A 317 -14.66 6.15 -1.83
C SER A 317 -14.33 6.70 -3.21
N GLY A 318 -13.06 6.73 -3.56
CA GLY A 318 -12.61 7.22 -4.85
C GLY A 318 -11.09 7.30 -4.95
N GLN A 319 -10.61 7.88 -6.05
CA GLN A 319 -9.20 8.16 -6.24
C GLN A 319 -8.85 9.55 -5.74
N LEU A 320 -7.75 9.67 -5.01
CA LEU A 320 -7.07 10.94 -4.82
C LEU A 320 -6.21 11.23 -6.05
N SER A 321 -5.84 12.50 -6.24
CA SER A 321 -4.89 12.91 -7.27
C SER A 321 -3.84 13.80 -6.61
N ILE A 322 -2.62 13.28 -6.50
CA ILE A 322 -1.50 13.92 -5.80
C ILE A 322 -0.42 14.18 -6.83
N ASN A 323 -0.25 15.44 -7.22
CA ASN A 323 0.85 15.84 -8.09
C ASN A 323 2.12 15.98 -7.24
N THR A 324 2.95 14.95 -7.19
CA THR A 324 4.20 14.97 -6.39
C THR A 324 5.22 15.97 -6.90
N ALA A 325 5.08 16.47 -8.14
CA ALA A 325 5.93 17.55 -8.66
C ALA A 325 5.66 18.91 -7.98
N THR A 326 4.55 19.06 -7.24
CA THR A 326 4.29 20.26 -6.42
C THR A 326 4.76 20.11 -4.98
N LEU A 327 5.36 18.97 -4.63
CA LEU A 327 5.91 18.71 -3.30
C LEU A 327 7.44 18.85 -3.35
N ALA A 328 8.05 19.22 -2.23
CA ALA A 328 9.50 19.20 -2.13
C ALA A 328 10.00 17.74 -2.24
N PRO A 329 11.24 17.50 -2.70
CA PRO A 329 11.83 16.17 -2.63
C PRO A 329 11.99 15.73 -1.16
N GLY A 330 11.73 14.46 -0.86
CA GLY A 330 11.88 13.88 0.50
C GLY A 330 10.62 13.22 1.04
N TRP A 331 10.58 12.99 2.35
CA TRP A 331 9.47 12.28 3.01
C TRP A 331 8.28 13.19 3.29
N HIS A 332 7.11 12.71 2.91
CA HIS A 332 5.81 13.32 3.13
C HIS A 332 4.86 12.34 3.82
N LYS A 333 3.78 12.86 4.40
CA LYS A 333 2.77 12.06 5.09
C LYS A 333 1.39 12.29 4.47
N LEU A 334 0.77 11.23 3.94
CA LEU A 334 -0.65 11.24 3.59
C LEU A 334 -1.46 10.84 4.81
N THR A 335 -2.40 11.69 5.22
CA THR A 335 -3.34 11.40 6.31
C THR A 335 -4.78 11.37 5.79
N LEU A 336 -5.47 10.27 6.09
CA LEU A 336 -6.90 10.06 5.83
C LEU A 336 -7.65 10.08 7.16
N GLN A 337 -8.81 10.74 7.20
CA GLN A 337 -9.67 10.79 8.38
C GLN A 337 -11.13 10.57 8.01
N GLY A 338 -11.80 9.68 8.74
CA GLY A 338 -13.26 9.56 8.76
C GLY A 338 -13.77 9.91 10.16
N LYS A 339 -14.67 10.89 10.24
CA LYS A 339 -15.18 11.47 11.49
C LYS A 339 -16.66 11.14 11.67
N ALA A 340 -17.00 10.37 12.70
CA ALA A 340 -18.37 10.07 13.09
C ALA A 340 -18.73 10.86 14.36
N LYS A 341 -19.93 11.44 14.40
CA LYS A 341 -20.43 12.18 15.56
C LYS A 341 -21.36 11.29 16.38
N ASP A 342 -20.98 10.97 17.60
CA ASP A 342 -21.82 10.28 18.57
C ASP A 342 -23.14 11.05 18.77
N PRO A 343 -24.30 10.44 18.44
CA PRO A 343 -25.58 11.13 18.58
C PRO A 343 -25.96 11.39 20.04
N ALA A 344 -25.48 10.58 20.99
CA ALA A 344 -25.83 10.71 22.41
C ALA A 344 -24.96 11.75 23.14
N THR A 345 -23.67 11.84 22.78
CA THR A 345 -22.71 12.68 23.50
C THR A 345 -22.20 13.88 22.70
N GLY A 346 -22.45 13.90 21.38
CA GLY A 346 -21.89 14.88 20.47
C GLY A 346 -20.38 14.75 20.23
N ALA A 347 -19.72 13.76 20.85
CA ALA A 347 -18.30 13.50 20.67
C ALA A 347 -18.01 13.02 19.24
N THR A 348 -16.83 13.34 18.74
CA THR A 348 -16.36 12.87 17.43
C THR A 348 -15.40 11.71 17.63
N ASN A 349 -15.75 10.56 17.07
CA ASN A 349 -14.83 9.45 16.88
C ASN A 349 -14.18 9.61 15.50
N THR A 350 -12.87 9.74 15.47
CA THR A 350 -12.11 9.79 14.22
C THR A 350 -11.37 8.49 14.05
N GLY A 351 -11.64 7.80 12.94
CA GLY A 351 -10.72 6.80 12.42
C GLY A 351 -9.74 7.47 11.49
N SER A 352 -8.44 7.42 11.81
CA SER A 352 -7.40 7.93 10.94
C SER A 352 -6.46 6.84 10.45
N LEU A 353 -5.91 7.05 9.25
CA LEU A 353 -4.80 6.32 8.69
C LEU A 353 -3.78 7.35 8.20
N ALA A 354 -2.57 7.30 8.72
CA ALA A 354 -1.44 8.06 8.18
C ALA A 354 -0.39 7.12 7.60
N VAL A 355 0.16 7.49 6.44
CA VAL A 355 1.17 6.72 5.69
C VAL A 355 2.26 7.67 5.23
N GLN A 356 3.50 7.27 5.40
CA GLN A 356 4.66 8.00 4.90
C GLN A 356 4.95 7.58 3.45
N PHE A 357 5.30 8.53 2.61
CA PHE A 357 5.77 8.29 1.25
C PHE A 357 6.91 9.24 0.92
N GLU A 358 7.88 8.76 0.15
CA GLU A 358 8.98 9.58 -0.32
C GLU A 358 8.62 10.17 -1.69
N VAL A 359 8.95 11.43 -1.94
CA VAL A 359 8.87 12.11 -3.23
C VAL A 359 10.26 12.19 -3.82
N ALA A 360 10.40 11.70 -5.05
CA ALA A 360 11.63 11.78 -5.80
C ALA A 360 11.93 13.23 -6.20
N GLY A 361 13.20 13.61 -6.16
CA GLY A 361 13.65 14.89 -6.72
C GLY A 361 13.52 14.94 -8.25
N PRO A 362 13.61 16.15 -8.85
CA PRO A 362 13.61 16.33 -10.31
C PRO A 362 14.79 15.59 -10.99
N SER A 363 15.86 15.35 -10.24
CA SER A 363 16.90 14.39 -10.53
C SER A 363 17.06 13.54 -9.27
N PRO A 364 16.85 12.20 -9.29
CA PRO A 364 17.09 11.40 -8.11
C PRO A 364 18.54 11.57 -7.68
N ALA A 365 18.75 11.91 -6.40
CA ALA A 365 20.07 12.26 -5.87
C ALA A 365 21.10 11.11 -5.93
N LYS A 366 20.67 9.90 -6.33
CA LYS A 366 21.51 8.70 -6.47
C LYS A 366 21.05 7.85 -7.65
N CYS A 367 22.01 7.34 -8.41
CA CYS A 367 21.80 6.42 -9.52
C CYS A 367 21.06 5.15 -9.08
N GLY A 368 20.16 4.62 -9.93
CA GLY A 368 19.56 3.31 -9.75
C GLY A 368 18.34 3.22 -8.81
N VAL A 369 17.85 4.33 -8.24
CA VAL A 369 16.62 4.31 -7.42
C VAL A 369 15.39 4.29 -8.34
N PRO A 370 14.52 3.25 -8.28
CA PRO A 370 13.30 3.21 -9.07
C PRO A 370 12.29 4.22 -8.54
N ILE A 371 11.71 5.00 -9.44
CA ILE A 371 10.62 5.91 -9.12
C ILE A 371 9.30 5.20 -9.45
N GLN A 372 8.43 5.10 -8.45
CA GLN A 372 7.05 4.66 -8.63
C GLN A 372 6.22 5.80 -9.20
N THR A 373 5.69 5.61 -10.41
CA THR A 373 4.78 6.59 -11.03
C THR A 373 3.45 5.92 -11.37
N HIS A 374 2.36 6.66 -11.16
CA HIS A 374 1.04 6.27 -11.67
C HIS A 374 0.81 7.13 -12.90
N ALA A 375 1.47 6.77 -14.01
CA ALA A 375 1.27 7.48 -15.26
C ALA A 375 -0.22 7.48 -15.65
N ALA A 376 -0.70 8.63 -16.12
CA ALA A 376 -2.09 8.80 -16.50
C ALA A 376 -2.42 7.89 -17.69
N ALA A 377 -3.18 6.82 -17.43
CA ALA A 377 -4.20 6.42 -18.36
C ALA A 377 -5.38 7.35 -18.10
N ASP A 378 -5.72 8.16 -19.09
CA ASP A 378 -6.99 8.83 -19.28
C ASP A 378 -8.12 7.80 -19.16
N SER A 379 -8.58 7.59 -17.93
CA SER A 379 -9.69 6.72 -17.50
C SER A 379 -9.43 5.20 -17.52
N THR A 380 -9.94 4.54 -16.48
CA THR A 380 -10.09 3.07 -16.26
C THR A 380 -8.86 2.16 -16.38
N LEU A 381 -8.57 1.48 -15.26
CA LEU A 381 -7.64 0.35 -15.13
C LEU A 381 -8.02 -0.80 -16.08
N PHE A 382 -7.04 -1.36 -16.81
CA PHE A 382 -7.23 -2.57 -17.61
C PHE A 382 -6.34 -3.71 -17.12
N ALA A 383 -6.91 -4.76 -16.52
CA ALA A 383 -6.37 -6.10 -16.81
C ALA A 383 -6.96 -6.53 -18.14
N THR A 384 -6.18 -6.39 -19.21
CA THR A 384 -6.54 -6.96 -20.50
C THR A 384 -6.08 -8.42 -20.50
N LYS A 385 -6.98 -9.36 -20.22
CA LYS A 385 -6.72 -10.76 -20.58
C LYS A 385 -6.89 -10.88 -22.09
N VAL A 386 -5.77 -10.85 -22.82
CA VAL A 386 -5.75 -11.20 -24.24
C VAL A 386 -5.64 -12.71 -24.34
N THR A 387 -6.71 -13.36 -24.82
CA THR A 387 -6.67 -14.80 -25.14
C THR A 387 -6.72 -14.96 -26.65
N ILE A 388 -5.66 -15.50 -27.24
CA ILE A 388 -5.69 -15.94 -28.64
C ILE A 388 -6.07 -17.42 -28.65
N ILE A 389 -7.22 -17.73 -29.22
CA ILE A 389 -7.66 -19.12 -29.43
C ILE A 389 -7.46 -19.43 -30.91
N ARG A 390 -6.62 -20.42 -31.19
CA ARG A 390 -6.50 -20.98 -32.54
C ARG A 390 -7.65 -21.97 -32.72
N ALA A 391 -8.62 -21.64 -33.56
CA ALA A 391 -9.62 -22.62 -33.98
C ALA A 391 -8.92 -23.61 -34.92
N ALA A 392 -9.13 -24.91 -34.73
CA ALA A 392 -8.62 -25.93 -35.64
C ALA A 392 -9.21 -25.69 -37.05
N GLY A 393 -8.40 -25.15 -37.96
CA GLY A 393 -8.82 -24.82 -39.34
C GLY A 393 -9.57 -23.49 -39.53
N GLY A 394 -9.60 -22.58 -38.54
CA GLY A 394 -10.32 -21.31 -38.62
C GLY A 394 -9.51 -20.07 -38.24
N THR A 395 -9.98 -18.89 -38.64
CA THR A 395 -9.40 -17.59 -38.28
C THR A 395 -9.21 -17.48 -36.76
N PRO A 396 -8.01 -17.13 -36.26
CA PRO A 396 -7.78 -16.98 -34.83
C PRO A 396 -8.75 -15.96 -34.24
N THR A 397 -9.43 -16.33 -33.16
CA THR A 397 -10.34 -15.43 -32.43
C THR A 397 -9.59 -14.83 -31.25
N VAL A 398 -9.56 -13.50 -31.21
CA VAL A 398 -8.99 -12.75 -30.08
C VAL A 398 -10.13 -12.42 -29.13
N THR A 399 -10.21 -13.12 -28.01
CA THR A 399 -11.17 -12.79 -26.95
C THR A 399 -10.47 -11.92 -25.93
N VAL A 400 -10.82 -10.64 -25.91
CA VAL A 400 -10.48 -9.72 -24.83
C VAL A 400 -11.65 -9.70 -23.86
N LYS A 401 -11.40 -10.07 -22.60
CA LYS A 401 -12.35 -9.82 -21.51
C LYS A 401 -11.92 -8.55 -20.78
N PRO A 402 -12.40 -7.36 -21.18
CA PRO A 402 -12.15 -6.16 -20.42
C PRO A 402 -12.91 -6.27 -19.10
N ASN A 403 -12.21 -6.19 -17.97
CA ASN A 403 -12.85 -5.85 -16.69
C ASN A 403 -13.06 -4.33 -16.66
N ALA A 404 -13.96 -3.78 -17.50
CA ALA A 404 -14.16 -2.32 -17.56
C ALA A 404 -15.64 -1.90 -17.58
N LYS A 405 -16.01 -1.10 -16.58
CA LYS A 405 -17.00 -0.02 -16.73
C LYS A 405 -16.34 1.10 -17.55
N SER A 406 -17.08 1.71 -18.48
CA SER A 406 -16.69 2.68 -19.52
C SER A 406 -15.58 3.69 -19.19
N GLY A 407 -14.63 3.91 -20.11
CA GLY A 407 -13.62 4.98 -20.00
C GLY A 407 -12.58 5.07 -21.11
N ALA A 408 -11.60 4.16 -21.16
CA ALA A 408 -10.41 4.36 -22.01
C ALA A 408 -10.41 3.62 -23.36
N ALA A 409 -9.63 4.18 -24.29
CA ALA A 409 -9.37 3.61 -25.61
C ALA A 409 -8.21 2.59 -25.55
N LEU A 410 -8.52 1.34 -25.21
CA LEU A 410 -7.66 0.21 -25.60
C LEU A 410 -7.81 0.03 -27.12
N GLN A 411 -6.85 0.57 -27.90
CA GLN A 411 -6.84 0.36 -29.34
C GLN A 411 -6.29 -1.04 -29.64
N LEU A 412 -7.16 -1.94 -30.06
CA LEU A 412 -6.82 -3.27 -30.55
C LEU A 412 -6.84 -3.22 -32.08
N ALA A 413 -5.72 -3.53 -32.73
CA ALA A 413 -5.80 -3.96 -34.12
C ALA A 413 -6.21 -5.44 -34.11
N ALA A 414 -7.33 -5.76 -34.77
CA ALA A 414 -7.64 -7.13 -35.10
C ALA A 414 -6.51 -7.69 -36.00
N PRO A 415 -6.15 -8.98 -35.87
CA PRO A 415 -5.24 -9.59 -36.81
C PRO A 415 -5.84 -9.49 -38.22
N THR A 416 -5.21 -8.72 -39.10
CA THR A 416 -5.54 -8.67 -40.53
C THR A 416 -4.69 -9.70 -41.25
N SER A 417 -5.28 -10.81 -41.71
CA SER A 417 -4.56 -11.71 -42.61
C SER A 417 -4.30 -11.00 -43.94
N VAL A 418 -3.08 -10.48 -44.10
CA VAL A 418 -2.65 -9.91 -45.38
C VAL A 418 -2.03 -11.04 -46.20
N THR A 419 -2.66 -11.34 -47.33
CA THR A 419 -2.16 -12.29 -48.29
C THR A 419 -1.17 -11.57 -49.21
N THR A 420 0.13 -11.72 -48.97
CA THR A 420 1.14 -11.18 -49.87
C THR A 420 1.40 -12.16 -51.01
N PRO A 421 1.28 -11.75 -52.29
CA PRO A 421 1.72 -12.55 -53.42
C PRO A 421 3.23 -12.69 -53.41
N ARG A 422 3.74 -13.91 -53.61
CA ARG A 422 5.16 -14.20 -53.76
C ARG A 422 5.58 -13.92 -55.21
N ALA A 423 6.73 -13.28 -55.40
CA ALA A 423 7.40 -13.27 -56.70
C ALA A 423 7.72 -14.73 -57.08
N GLY A 424 7.01 -15.27 -58.06
CA GLY A 424 7.10 -16.68 -58.48
C GLY A 424 5.79 -17.48 -58.43
N GLY A 425 4.66 -16.89 -58.04
CA GLY A 425 3.36 -17.56 -58.08
C GLY A 425 3.09 -18.40 -56.82
N GLY A 426 2.34 -17.82 -55.90
CA GLY A 426 1.93 -18.43 -54.63
C GLY A 426 1.56 -17.33 -53.63
N SER A 427 0.48 -17.53 -52.88
CA SER A 427 0.04 -16.58 -51.86
C SER A 427 0.57 -17.05 -50.49
N ARG A 428 1.33 -16.20 -49.79
CA ARG A 428 1.69 -16.46 -48.39
C ARG A 428 0.71 -15.68 -47.53
N GLN A 429 -0.12 -16.39 -46.75
CA GLN A 429 -0.80 -15.75 -45.63
C GLN A 429 0.26 -15.34 -44.62
N VAL A 430 0.40 -14.03 -44.40
CA VAL A 430 1.15 -13.49 -43.28
C VAL A 430 0.11 -13.24 -42.19
N GLU A 431 0.09 -14.11 -41.17
CA GLU A 431 -0.67 -13.84 -39.95
C GLU A 431 -0.04 -12.62 -39.27
N THR A 432 -0.70 -11.46 -39.30
CA THR A 432 -0.26 -10.29 -38.51
C THR A 432 -0.49 -10.57 -37.03
N ALA A 433 0.52 -10.25 -36.22
CA ALA A 433 0.45 -10.35 -34.77
C ALA A 433 -0.69 -9.50 -34.19
N SER A 434 -1.39 -10.02 -33.19
CA SER A 434 -2.25 -9.19 -32.35
C SER A 434 -1.38 -8.36 -31.41
N TYR A 435 -1.69 -7.07 -31.27
CA TYR A 435 -1.07 -6.23 -30.25
C TYR A 435 -2.08 -5.59 -29.30
N ALA A 436 -1.65 -5.37 -28.06
CA ALA A 436 -2.35 -4.56 -27.09
C ALA A 436 -1.48 -3.35 -26.75
N ARG A 437 -2.09 -2.16 -26.69
CA ARG A 437 -1.39 -0.90 -26.46
C ARG A 437 -1.78 -0.27 -25.12
N LEU A 438 -0.79 0.23 -24.38
CA LEU A 438 -0.93 1.03 -23.16
C LEU A 438 -0.22 2.36 -23.37
N SER A 439 -0.81 3.49 -22.98
CA SER A 439 -0.23 4.82 -23.15
C SER A 439 0.04 5.46 -21.78
N PHE A 440 1.18 6.12 -21.62
CA PHE A 440 1.65 6.76 -20.38
C PHE A 440 1.99 8.22 -20.64
N ASP A 441 1.49 9.12 -19.81
CA ASP A 441 1.89 10.52 -19.82
C ASP A 441 3.13 10.74 -18.91
N LEU A 442 4.21 11.22 -19.50
CA LEU A 442 5.48 11.58 -18.87
C LEU A 442 5.59 13.10 -18.61
N GLY A 443 4.46 13.83 -18.67
CA GLY A 443 4.31 15.27 -18.48
C GLY A 443 5.11 15.87 -17.32
N TRP A 444 5.26 15.07 -16.26
CA TRP A 444 5.91 15.41 -14.99
C TRP A 444 7.45 15.45 -15.03
N LEU A 445 8.10 14.84 -16.02
CA LEU A 445 9.55 14.94 -16.16
C LEU A 445 9.92 16.37 -16.56
N ALA A 446 10.85 16.99 -15.86
CA ALA A 446 11.34 18.31 -16.22
C ALA A 446 12.00 18.27 -17.61
N PRO A 447 11.84 19.32 -18.45
CA PRO A 447 12.63 19.46 -19.67
C PRO A 447 14.12 19.31 -19.34
N GLY A 448 14.82 18.39 -20.03
CA GLY A 448 16.23 18.11 -19.78
C GLY A 448 16.51 17.05 -18.70
N THR A 449 15.49 16.34 -18.19
CA THR A 449 15.75 15.15 -17.35
C THR A 449 16.50 14.12 -18.18
N ASP A 450 17.73 13.79 -17.78
CA ASP A 450 18.49 12.73 -18.43
C ASP A 450 17.89 11.37 -18.04
N LEU A 451 17.42 10.64 -19.05
CA LEU A 451 16.96 9.26 -18.94
C LEU A 451 17.92 8.31 -19.66
N SER A 452 19.17 8.72 -19.86
CA SER A 452 20.20 7.81 -20.33
C SER A 452 20.27 6.59 -19.42
N GLY A 453 20.47 5.42 -20.02
CA GLY A 453 20.35 4.08 -19.42
C GLY A 453 19.02 3.72 -18.74
N ALA A 454 17.97 4.56 -18.84
CA ALA A 454 16.77 4.33 -18.07
C ALA A 454 16.10 3.00 -18.43
N SER A 455 15.65 2.26 -17.42
CA SER A 455 14.93 1.02 -17.64
C SER A 455 13.49 1.12 -17.17
N LEU A 456 12.60 0.61 -18.01
CA LEU A 456 11.18 0.48 -17.73
C LEU A 456 10.90 -0.94 -17.25
N TRP A 457 10.35 -1.08 -16.06
CA TRP A 457 9.97 -2.40 -15.53
C TRP A 457 8.47 -2.63 -15.60
N VAL A 458 8.09 -3.82 -16.07
CA VAL A 458 6.68 -4.24 -16.22
C VAL A 458 6.48 -5.58 -15.55
N TYR A 459 5.46 -5.70 -14.70
CA TYR A 459 5.11 -6.96 -14.05
C TYR A 459 4.18 -7.81 -14.92
N VAL A 460 4.54 -9.07 -15.12
CA VAL A 460 3.77 -10.02 -15.92
C VAL A 460 3.04 -10.97 -14.98
N ALA A 461 1.75 -10.76 -14.77
CA ALA A 461 1.00 -11.46 -13.73
C ALA A 461 0.70 -12.93 -14.08
N LYS A 462 0.48 -13.26 -15.35
CA LYS A 462 0.14 -14.64 -15.76
C LYS A 462 0.42 -14.90 -17.25
N GLY A 463 1.18 -15.95 -17.56
CA GLY A 463 1.17 -16.62 -18.86
C GLY A 463 0.24 -17.84 -18.84
N SER A 464 -0.48 -18.09 -19.93
CA SER A 464 -1.24 -19.35 -20.10
C SER A 464 -0.27 -20.54 -20.30
N PRO A 465 -0.54 -21.74 -19.77
CA PRO A 465 0.23 -22.94 -20.12
C PRO A 465 0.30 -23.12 -21.64
N GLY A 466 1.50 -23.35 -22.19
CA GLY A 466 1.74 -23.45 -23.64
C GLY A 466 1.93 -22.12 -24.38
N SER A 467 2.03 -20.99 -23.66
CA SER A 467 2.35 -19.70 -24.27
C SER A 467 3.74 -19.69 -24.92
N GLY A 468 3.79 -19.39 -26.22
CA GLY A 468 5.03 -19.08 -26.93
C GLY A 468 5.64 -17.75 -26.50
N THR A 469 6.75 -17.35 -27.13
CA THR A 469 7.43 -16.08 -26.85
C THR A 469 6.57 -14.89 -27.28
N ALA A 470 6.32 -13.94 -26.37
CA ALA A 470 5.81 -12.61 -26.72
C ALA A 470 6.94 -11.58 -26.69
N THR A 471 6.75 -10.44 -27.32
CA THR A 471 7.67 -9.30 -27.23
C THR A 471 6.92 -8.11 -26.68
N LEU A 472 7.41 -7.54 -25.59
CA LEU A 472 6.96 -6.27 -25.05
C LEU A 472 7.85 -5.17 -25.61
N VAL A 473 7.26 -4.13 -26.19
CA VAL A 473 7.97 -3.06 -26.89
C VAL A 473 7.50 -1.71 -26.35
N ALA A 474 8.44 -0.84 -25.97
CA ALA A 474 8.18 0.57 -25.69
C ALA A 474 8.29 1.38 -27.00
N LEU A 475 7.36 2.30 -27.23
CA LEU A 475 7.17 3.03 -28.47
C LEU A 475 7.18 4.55 -28.27
N ASP A 476 7.75 5.22 -29.26
CA ASP A 476 7.78 6.66 -29.41
C ASP A 476 6.51 7.17 -30.12
N GLY A 477 5.42 7.36 -29.35
CA GLY A 477 4.17 7.90 -29.89
C GLY A 477 3.30 6.91 -30.65
N ASP A 478 2.42 7.42 -31.51
CA ASP A 478 1.32 6.66 -32.13
C ASP A 478 1.73 5.87 -33.39
N SER A 479 2.99 5.98 -33.80
CA SER A 479 3.48 5.48 -35.09
C SER A 479 3.68 3.96 -35.10
N LEU A 480 2.59 3.26 -35.37
CA LEU A 480 2.65 1.92 -35.91
C LEU A 480 3.07 2.00 -37.39
N GLY A 481 3.87 1.03 -37.82
CA GLY A 481 4.15 0.83 -39.25
C GLY A 481 2.89 0.43 -40.00
N ALA A 482 2.97 0.40 -41.32
CA ALA A 482 1.85 0.00 -42.20
C ALA A 482 1.36 -1.43 -41.94
N ASP A 483 2.18 -2.26 -41.30
CA ASP A 483 1.87 -3.63 -40.87
C ASP A 483 1.18 -3.71 -39.49
N GLY A 484 0.87 -2.56 -38.88
CA GLY A 484 0.31 -2.48 -37.53
C GLY A 484 1.32 -2.86 -36.44
N LEU A 485 2.58 -3.11 -36.79
CA LEU A 485 3.65 -3.39 -35.82
C LEU A 485 4.42 -2.10 -35.50
N PRO A 486 5.03 -2.03 -34.31
CA PRO A 486 6.07 -1.06 -34.02
C PRO A 486 7.14 -1.02 -35.10
N SER A 487 7.23 0.08 -35.86
CA SER A 487 8.39 0.28 -36.74
C SER A 487 9.67 0.21 -35.89
N PRO A 488 10.75 -0.44 -36.34
CA PRO A 488 12.01 -0.49 -35.58
C PRO A 488 12.52 0.92 -35.20
N ALA A 489 12.24 1.91 -36.04
CA ALA A 489 12.57 3.31 -35.79
C ALA A 489 11.85 3.87 -34.54
N ALA A 490 10.55 3.54 -34.37
CA ALA A 490 9.73 3.99 -33.25
C ALA A 490 9.97 3.23 -31.94
N ARG A 491 10.77 2.15 -31.93
CA ARG A 491 11.04 1.38 -30.71
C ARG A 491 11.98 2.14 -29.79
N LEU A 492 11.52 2.43 -28.59
CA LEU A 492 12.30 2.94 -27.47
C LEU A 492 12.99 1.80 -26.71
N GLY A 493 12.42 0.59 -26.68
CA GLY A 493 13.00 -0.57 -26.01
C GLY A 493 12.18 -1.82 -26.27
N GLN A 494 12.76 -3.00 -26.05
CA GLN A 494 12.02 -4.26 -26.18
C GLN A 494 12.53 -5.33 -25.21
N ALA A 495 11.63 -6.22 -24.80
CA ALA A 495 11.94 -7.40 -24.00
C ALA A 495 11.13 -8.60 -24.49
N ALA A 496 11.76 -9.76 -24.53
CA ALA A 496 11.07 -11.01 -24.80
C ALA A 496 10.39 -11.51 -23.50
N LEU A 497 9.11 -11.84 -23.59
CA LEU A 497 8.34 -12.51 -22.55
C LEU A 497 8.23 -13.99 -22.89
N THR A 498 8.52 -14.85 -21.92
CA THR A 498 8.34 -16.30 -22.04
C THR A 498 7.36 -16.77 -20.97
N ALA A 499 6.96 -18.04 -21.01
CA ALA A 499 6.16 -18.62 -19.92
C ALA A 499 6.83 -18.44 -18.54
N ALA A 500 8.17 -18.47 -18.48
CA ALA A 500 8.98 -18.22 -17.28
C ALA A 500 8.94 -16.76 -16.80
N SER A 501 8.45 -15.82 -17.62
CA SER A 501 8.19 -14.45 -17.21
C SER A 501 6.95 -14.31 -16.31
N THR A 502 6.17 -15.37 -16.10
CA THR A 502 4.99 -15.33 -15.24
C THR A 502 5.36 -15.08 -13.78
N GLY A 503 4.72 -14.10 -13.15
CA GLY A 503 4.97 -13.72 -11.76
C GLY A 503 6.27 -12.95 -11.56
N THR A 504 6.91 -12.47 -12.63
CA THR A 504 8.18 -11.75 -12.57
C THR A 504 8.09 -10.34 -13.14
N TRP A 505 9.05 -9.51 -12.74
CA TRP A 505 9.27 -8.20 -13.33
C TRP A 505 10.19 -8.34 -14.53
N VAL A 506 9.78 -7.76 -15.66
CA VAL A 506 10.56 -7.74 -16.89
C VAL A 506 11.08 -6.33 -17.14
N GLN A 507 12.39 -6.23 -17.36
CA GLN A 507 13.08 -4.99 -17.70
C GLN A 507 13.01 -4.74 -19.21
N LEU A 508 12.60 -3.55 -19.59
CA LEU A 508 12.83 -2.99 -20.92
C LEU A 508 13.96 -1.98 -20.82
N ALA A 509 15.11 -2.34 -21.37
CA ALA A 509 16.19 -1.36 -21.59
C ALA A 509 15.69 -0.33 -22.61
N LEU A 510 15.63 0.94 -22.22
CA LEU A 510 15.24 2.01 -23.13
C LEU A 510 16.49 2.58 -23.83
N ALA A 511 16.35 2.92 -25.11
CA ALA A 511 17.37 3.55 -25.93
C ALA A 511 17.52 5.02 -25.50
N PRO A 512 18.64 5.39 -24.83
CA PRO A 512 18.84 6.71 -24.23
C PRO A 512 18.52 7.88 -25.14
N ALA A 513 19.15 7.88 -26.33
CA ALA A 513 19.02 8.95 -27.30
C ALA A 513 17.58 9.14 -27.80
N LYS A 514 16.83 8.05 -27.94
CA LYS A 514 15.44 8.11 -28.42
C LYS A 514 14.49 8.62 -27.33
N VAL A 515 14.70 8.21 -26.08
CA VAL A 515 13.92 8.71 -24.94
C VAL A 515 14.16 10.20 -24.73
N ALA A 516 15.41 10.65 -24.77
CA ALA A 516 15.77 12.06 -24.67
C ALA A 516 15.15 12.90 -25.79
N ALA A 517 15.24 12.43 -27.04
CA ALA A 517 14.60 13.09 -28.19
C ALA A 517 13.08 13.20 -28.02
N LYS A 518 12.42 12.15 -27.49
CA LYS A 518 10.99 12.18 -27.22
C LYS A 518 10.62 13.17 -26.12
N LEU A 519 11.35 13.20 -25.00
CA LEU A 519 11.09 14.14 -23.92
C LEU A 519 11.25 15.62 -24.33
N ALA A 520 12.09 15.89 -25.33
CA ALA A 520 12.24 17.21 -25.92
C ALA A 520 11.03 17.65 -26.76
N THR A 521 10.21 16.72 -27.24
CA THR A 521 8.97 17.04 -27.97
C THR A 521 7.77 17.19 -27.02
N ALA A 522 6.91 18.17 -27.28
CA ALA A 522 5.78 18.56 -26.41
C ALA A 522 4.74 17.45 -26.14
N GLY A 523 4.86 16.29 -26.79
CA GLY A 523 3.89 15.21 -26.70
C GLY A 523 4.01 14.28 -25.50
N LYS A 524 5.16 14.25 -24.78
CA LYS A 524 5.48 13.45 -23.55
C LYS A 524 4.71 12.13 -23.31
N LYS A 525 4.25 11.43 -24.35
CA LYS A 525 3.52 10.16 -24.25
C LYS A 525 4.46 9.01 -24.61
N LEU A 526 4.54 8.04 -23.70
CA LEU A 526 5.21 6.77 -23.89
C LEU A 526 4.16 5.70 -24.12
N ASN A 527 4.26 4.91 -25.19
CA ASN A 527 3.33 3.80 -25.41
C ASN A 527 4.04 2.46 -25.21
N LEU A 528 3.39 1.49 -24.58
CA LEU A 528 3.82 0.09 -24.55
C LEU A 528 2.93 -0.71 -25.49
N ALA A 529 3.54 -1.52 -26.35
CA ALA A 529 2.87 -2.49 -27.19
C ALA A 529 3.33 -3.91 -26.81
N LEU A 530 2.38 -4.80 -26.56
CA LEU A 530 2.64 -6.22 -26.44
C LEU A 530 2.35 -6.88 -27.78
N THR A 531 3.33 -7.58 -28.36
CA THR A 531 3.20 -8.31 -29.62
C THR A 531 3.38 -9.80 -29.37
N LEU A 532 2.47 -10.63 -29.89
CA LEU A 532 2.58 -12.09 -29.83
C LEU A 532 3.19 -12.61 -31.14
N ALA A 533 4.12 -13.57 -31.06
CA ALA A 533 4.68 -14.19 -32.25
C ALA A 533 3.57 -14.88 -33.06
N ALA A 534 3.58 -14.69 -34.39
CA ALA A 534 2.62 -15.31 -35.28
C ALA A 534 2.57 -16.84 -35.06
N GLY A 535 1.35 -17.37 -34.94
CA GLY A 535 1.10 -18.79 -34.74
C GLY A 535 1.41 -19.40 -33.37
N SER A 536 1.78 -18.61 -32.36
CA SER A 536 1.94 -19.11 -30.99
C SER A 536 0.60 -19.13 -30.25
N PRO A 537 0.06 -20.30 -29.84
CA PRO A 537 -1.07 -20.33 -28.93
C PRO A 537 -0.64 -19.72 -27.58
N GLY A 538 -1.48 -18.90 -26.96
CA GLY A 538 -1.14 -18.30 -25.67
C GLY A 538 -1.84 -16.99 -25.37
N GLY A 539 -1.68 -16.54 -24.13
CA GLY A 539 -2.11 -15.23 -23.66
C GLY A 539 -1.22 -14.80 -22.52
N PHE A 540 -0.78 -13.55 -22.56
CA PHE A 540 -0.09 -12.91 -21.43
C PHE A 540 -1.05 -11.91 -20.81
N VAL A 541 -1.14 -11.94 -19.48
CA VAL A 541 -1.76 -10.87 -18.70
C VAL A 541 -0.63 -9.97 -18.25
N LEU A 542 -0.45 -8.87 -18.98
CA LEU A 542 0.25 -7.72 -18.43
C LEU A 542 -0.67 -7.12 -17.38
N ALA A 543 -0.28 -7.24 -16.12
CA ALA A 543 -1.00 -6.53 -15.08
C ALA A 543 -0.57 -5.07 -15.12
N ALA A 544 -1.27 -4.25 -15.92
CA ALA A 544 -1.55 -2.89 -15.48
C ALA A 544 -2.51 -3.04 -14.30
N SER A 545 -1.93 -3.17 -13.11
CA SER A 545 -2.61 -3.46 -11.84
C SER A 545 -4.15 -3.38 -11.90
N ALA A 546 -4.85 -4.48 -12.16
CA ALA A 546 -6.30 -4.53 -11.92
C ALA A 546 -6.65 -4.42 -10.43
N SER A 547 -5.64 -4.37 -9.55
CA SER A 547 -5.83 -3.96 -8.17
C SER A 547 -5.97 -2.46 -8.09
N LYS A 548 -6.95 -2.00 -7.31
CA LYS A 548 -6.87 -0.69 -6.68
C LYS A 548 -5.46 -0.60 -6.08
N GLY A 549 -4.61 0.30 -6.59
CA GLY A 549 -3.37 0.71 -5.93
C GLY A 549 -2.00 0.20 -6.41
N ALA A 550 -1.84 -0.86 -7.22
CA ALA A 550 -0.46 -1.25 -7.59
C ALA A 550 0.17 -0.32 -8.66
N PRO A 551 1.50 -0.14 -8.63
CA PRO A 551 2.20 0.77 -9.53
C PRO A 551 2.11 0.32 -10.98
N LEU A 552 1.99 1.30 -11.86
CA LEU A 552 1.81 1.12 -13.30
C LEU A 552 3.15 1.19 -14.07
N LEU A 553 4.17 1.85 -13.50
CA LEU A 553 5.43 2.10 -14.17
C LEU A 553 6.52 2.32 -13.13
N LEU A 554 7.62 1.57 -13.25
CA LEU A 554 8.86 1.86 -12.53
C LEU A 554 9.89 2.33 -13.54
N LEU A 555 10.26 3.60 -13.42
CA LEU A 555 11.36 4.18 -14.18
C LEU A 555 12.57 4.19 -13.26
N THR A 556 13.62 3.54 -13.72
CA THR A 556 14.96 3.68 -13.14
C THR A 556 15.71 4.63 -14.05
N PRO A 557 15.85 5.92 -13.75
CA PRO A 557 16.77 6.77 -14.51
C PRO A 557 18.18 6.22 -14.32
N ALA A 558 18.98 6.15 -15.39
CA ALA A 558 20.38 5.86 -15.23
C ALA A 558 21.20 7.13 -15.17
N CYS A 559 22.37 6.90 -14.59
CA CYS A 559 23.59 7.64 -14.85
C CYS A 559 24.38 6.74 -15.82
#